data_AF-A0A0C9Z2P7-F1
#
_entry.id   AF-A0A0C9Z2P7-F1
#
_cell.length_a   1.000
_cell.length_b   1.000
_cell.length_c   1.000
_cell.angle_alpha   90.00
_cell.angle_beta   90.00
_cell.angle_gamma   90.00
#
_symmetry.space_group_name_H-M   'P 1'
#
loop_
_entity.id
_entity.type
_entity.pdbx_description
1 polymer ?
#
loop_
_entity_poly.entity_id
_entity_poly.type
_entity_poly.pdbx_seq_one_letter_code
_entity_poly.pdbx_strand_id
1 'polypeptide(L)'
;MSFVDDKFLPSGNYAIINVGHNRPISFNEENECLSTSSAEYAWTISLLANKKWTIQGPSEVFVDLSPDADDGDEVASVKNPPKPHQWAIKRHSSDAQAYIIYSPSQPQLFWSLPHGSEGAILQLSTDHDSKPSLWKFKRMESQTADDETVRIASNHFVYPTLTIPIFSSLTRSNGFPPPQSCVQRN
;
A
#
# COMPACT_ATOMS: atom_id res chain seq x y z
N MET A 1 8.69 -20.89 -17.34
CA MET A 1 8.21 -19.72 -16.54
C MET A 1 8.01 -18.54 -17.48
N SER A 2 6.94 -17.76 -17.30
CA SER A 2 6.66 -16.57 -18.14
C SER A 2 6.62 -15.31 -17.28
N PHE A 3 7.12 -14.20 -17.82
CA PHE A 3 6.98 -12.89 -17.19
C PHE A 3 5.52 -12.50 -17.10
N VAL A 4 5.14 -11.95 -15.95
CA VAL A 4 3.81 -11.38 -15.73
C VAL A 4 3.72 -10.08 -16.52
N ASP A 5 2.58 -9.88 -17.16
CA ASP A 5 2.18 -8.60 -17.75
C ASP A 5 0.85 -8.14 -17.12
N ASP A 6 0.41 -6.93 -17.48
CA ASP A 6 -0.77 -6.29 -16.91
C ASP A 6 -2.05 -7.13 -17.03
N LYS A 7 -2.10 -8.07 -17.99
CA LYS A 7 -3.25 -8.98 -18.14
C LYS A 7 -3.36 -9.96 -16.99
N PHE A 8 -2.23 -10.39 -16.43
CA PHE A 8 -2.18 -11.42 -15.37
C PHE A 8 -2.09 -10.83 -13.97
N LEU A 9 -1.42 -9.68 -13.83
CA LEU A 9 -1.38 -8.92 -12.58
C LEU A 9 -1.55 -7.42 -12.90
N PRO A 10 -2.78 -6.92 -13.04
CA PRO A 10 -2.99 -5.50 -13.29
C PRO A 10 -2.38 -4.64 -12.19
N SER A 11 -1.89 -3.46 -12.52
CA SER A 11 -1.47 -2.51 -11.49
C SER A 11 -2.62 -2.20 -10.52
N GLY A 12 -2.32 -2.05 -9.23
CA GLY A 12 -3.34 -1.79 -8.21
C GLY A 12 -2.90 -2.18 -6.80
N ASN A 13 -3.87 -2.22 -5.88
CA ASN A 13 -3.64 -2.55 -4.47
C ASN A 13 -3.84 -4.04 -4.23
N TYR A 14 -2.87 -4.69 -3.61
CA TYR A 14 -2.89 -6.13 -3.34
C TYR A 14 -2.38 -6.44 -1.93
N ALA A 15 -2.95 -7.46 -1.31
CA ALA A 15 -2.26 -8.19 -0.26
C ALA A 15 -1.29 -9.19 -0.90
N ILE A 16 -0.04 -9.20 -0.43
CA ILE A 16 1.00 -10.15 -0.84
C ILE A 16 1.05 -11.26 0.21
N ILE A 17 0.75 -12.49 -0.20
CA ILE A 17 0.54 -13.63 0.71
C ILE A 17 1.52 -14.74 0.36
N ASN A 18 2.26 -15.24 1.35
CA ASN A 18 3.15 -16.37 1.15
C ASN A 18 2.34 -17.66 0.92
N VAL A 19 2.70 -18.45 -0.10
CA VAL A 19 1.99 -19.69 -0.44
C VAL A 19 2.25 -20.81 0.56
N GLY A 20 3.49 -20.95 1.04
CA GLY A 20 3.86 -22.00 1.98
C GLY A 20 3.19 -21.85 3.35
N HIS A 21 3.04 -20.61 3.81
CA HIS A 21 2.54 -20.30 5.15
C HIS A 21 1.12 -19.71 5.18
N ASN A 22 0.57 -19.32 4.02
CA ASN A 22 -0.71 -18.62 3.91
C ASN A 22 -0.78 -17.38 4.83
N ARG A 23 0.32 -16.63 4.88
CA ARG A 23 0.48 -15.43 5.72
C ARG A 23 0.72 -14.21 4.83
N PRO A 24 -0.03 -13.11 5.02
CA PRO A 24 0.29 -11.85 4.37
C PRO A 24 1.57 -11.26 4.97
N ILE A 25 2.25 -10.44 4.16
CA ILE A 25 3.33 -9.57 4.64
C ILE A 25 2.87 -8.13 4.77
N SER A 26 3.38 -7.44 5.77
CA SER A 26 3.21 -6.02 6.01
C SER A 26 4.54 -5.40 6.45
N PHE A 27 4.56 -4.09 6.64
CA PHE A 27 5.55 -3.50 7.51
C PHE A 27 5.26 -3.92 8.97
N ASN A 28 6.30 -4.07 9.78
CA ASN A 28 6.16 -4.20 11.23
C ASN A 28 5.58 -2.90 11.84
N GLU A 29 5.22 -2.92 13.12
CA GLU A 29 4.59 -1.79 13.80
C GLU A 29 5.43 -0.49 13.75
N GLU A 30 6.76 -0.63 13.65
CA GLU A 30 7.72 0.46 13.60
C GLU A 30 8.01 0.94 12.16
N ASN A 31 7.46 0.26 11.14
CA ASN A 31 7.74 0.46 9.71
C ASN A 31 9.21 0.35 9.32
N GLU A 32 9.96 -0.49 10.02
CA GLU A 32 11.39 -0.72 9.81
C GLU A 32 11.66 -1.92 8.91
N CYS A 33 10.91 -3.01 9.06
CA CYS A 33 11.13 -4.25 8.32
C CYS A 33 9.83 -4.84 7.74
N LEU A 34 9.98 -5.62 6.67
CA LEU A 34 8.89 -6.39 6.10
C LEU A 34 8.76 -7.71 6.85
N SER A 35 7.60 -7.95 7.44
CA SER A 35 7.34 -9.15 8.22
C SER A 35 5.94 -9.72 7.99
N THR A 36 5.72 -10.95 8.42
CA THR A 36 4.39 -11.56 8.38
C THR A 36 3.44 -10.87 9.34
N SER A 37 2.20 -10.73 8.90
CA SER A 37 1.10 -10.21 9.70
C SER A 37 -0.06 -11.18 9.74
N SER A 38 -0.93 -11.00 10.73
CA SER A 38 -2.27 -11.58 10.80
C SER A 38 -3.29 -10.80 9.97
N ALA A 39 -3.02 -9.54 9.64
CA ALA A 39 -3.89 -8.68 8.87
C ALA A 39 -3.42 -8.51 7.41
N GLU A 40 -4.37 -8.29 6.51
CA GLU A 40 -4.05 -7.96 5.12
C GLU A 40 -3.55 -6.53 5.02
N TYR A 41 -2.41 -6.35 4.34
CA TYR A 41 -1.78 -5.07 4.11
C TYR A 41 -1.87 -4.70 2.63
N ALA A 42 -2.33 -3.48 2.33
CA ALA A 42 -2.48 -3.03 0.96
C ALA A 42 -1.15 -2.51 0.41
N TRP A 43 -0.54 -3.30 -0.47
CA TRP A 43 0.63 -2.92 -1.26
C TRP A 43 0.19 -2.36 -2.62
N THR A 44 0.69 -1.20 -2.99
CA THR A 44 0.55 -0.66 -4.34
C THR A 44 1.57 -1.34 -5.26
N ILE A 45 1.07 -2.14 -6.20
CA ILE A 45 1.85 -2.84 -7.21
C ILE A 45 1.68 -2.09 -8.53
N SER A 46 2.78 -1.55 -9.08
CA SER A 46 2.74 -0.77 -10.31
C SER A 46 3.63 -1.37 -11.38
N LEU A 47 3.07 -1.65 -12.55
CA LEU A 47 3.81 -2.09 -13.73
C LEU A 47 4.56 -0.91 -14.35
N LEU A 48 5.86 -1.08 -14.48
CA LEU A 48 6.75 -0.19 -15.23
C LEU A 48 6.99 -0.75 -16.65
N ALA A 49 7.67 0.05 -17.48
CA ALA A 49 8.18 -0.41 -18.76
C ALA A 49 9.06 -1.67 -18.60
N ASN A 50 9.10 -2.51 -19.64
CA ASN A 50 9.89 -3.74 -19.70
C ASN A 50 9.49 -4.82 -18.68
N LYS A 51 8.21 -4.89 -18.28
CA LYS A 51 7.66 -5.92 -17.38
C LYS A 51 8.32 -5.95 -16.00
N LYS A 52 8.73 -4.77 -15.52
CA LYS A 52 9.28 -4.57 -14.18
C LYS A 52 8.23 -3.93 -13.29
N TRP A 53 8.38 -4.07 -11.98
CA TRP A 53 7.36 -3.69 -11.02
C TRP A 53 7.96 -2.85 -9.90
N THR A 54 7.21 -1.88 -9.40
CA THR A 54 7.47 -1.30 -8.08
C THR A 54 6.49 -1.89 -7.08
N ILE A 55 6.97 -2.13 -5.87
CA ILE A 55 6.16 -2.57 -4.74
C ILE A 55 6.28 -1.48 -3.69
N GLN A 56 5.16 -0.84 -3.38
CA GLN A 56 5.10 0.33 -2.54
C GLN A 56 4.10 0.10 -1.41
N GLY A 57 4.49 0.42 -0.19
CA GLY A 57 3.57 0.55 0.92
C GLY A 57 3.03 1.98 1.08
N PRO A 58 2.20 2.22 2.10
CA PRO A 58 1.79 3.52 2.58
C PRO A 58 2.95 4.52 2.75
N SER A 59 2.61 5.80 2.71
CA SER A 59 3.56 6.90 3.02
C SER A 59 4.81 6.93 2.14
N GLU A 60 4.70 6.47 0.89
CA GLU A 60 5.77 6.49 -0.10
C GLU A 60 7.01 5.67 0.31
N VAL A 61 6.81 4.61 1.10
CA VAL A 61 7.86 3.64 1.40
C VAL A 61 7.87 2.56 0.32
N PHE A 62 9.02 2.38 -0.33
CA PHE A 62 9.22 1.41 -1.40
C PHE A 62 10.04 0.22 -0.89
N VAL A 63 9.71 -0.96 -1.39
CA VAL A 63 10.51 -2.16 -1.11
C VAL A 63 11.76 -2.13 -1.99
N ASP A 64 12.91 -2.35 -1.38
CA ASP A 64 14.23 -2.17 -1.98
C ASP A 64 15.14 -3.38 -1.73
N LEU A 65 16.31 -3.35 -2.33
CA LEU A 65 17.37 -4.34 -2.19
C LEU A 65 18.67 -3.62 -1.81
N SER A 66 19.33 -4.08 -0.75
CA SER A 66 20.67 -3.60 -0.43
C SER A 66 21.64 -3.89 -1.59
N PRO A 67 22.56 -2.96 -1.96
CA PRO A 67 23.53 -3.19 -3.01
C PRO A 67 24.39 -4.44 -2.79
N ASP A 68 24.69 -4.75 -1.54
CA ASP A 68 25.52 -5.86 -1.10
C ASP A 68 24.70 -7.05 -0.55
N ALA A 69 23.41 -7.12 -0.90
CA ALA A 69 22.52 -8.18 -0.43
C ALA A 69 22.98 -9.58 -0.88
N ASP A 70 22.85 -10.57 0.00
CA ASP A 70 23.16 -11.98 -0.23
C ASP A 70 22.00 -12.90 0.24
N ASP A 71 22.15 -14.20 0.05
CA ASP A 71 21.25 -15.23 0.55
C ASP A 71 21.06 -15.14 2.07
N GLY A 72 19.80 -15.14 2.53
CA GLY A 72 19.43 -15.01 3.93
C GLY A 72 19.28 -13.58 4.44
N ASP A 73 19.71 -12.57 3.68
CA ASP A 73 19.56 -11.17 4.07
C ASP A 73 18.10 -10.71 4.05
N GLU A 74 17.78 -9.70 4.85
CA GLU A 74 16.44 -9.12 4.91
C GLU A 74 16.14 -8.28 3.66
N VAL A 75 14.89 -8.31 3.21
CA VAL A 75 14.43 -7.41 2.16
C VAL A 75 14.30 -5.99 2.73
N ALA A 76 15.03 -5.05 2.12
CA ALA A 76 15.10 -3.68 2.59
C ALA A 76 13.86 -2.86 2.21
N SER A 77 13.73 -1.69 2.83
CA SER A 77 12.77 -0.66 2.41
C SER A 77 13.38 0.73 2.48
N VAL A 78 12.88 1.63 1.65
CA VAL A 78 13.38 3.00 1.57
C VAL A 78 12.23 3.98 1.37
N LYS A 79 12.24 5.07 2.13
CA LYS A 79 11.22 6.12 2.03
C LYS A 79 11.58 7.10 0.91
N ASN A 80 10.64 7.30 -0.01
CA ASN A 80 10.71 8.26 -1.12
C ASN A 80 12.08 8.27 -1.86
N PRO A 81 12.54 7.12 -2.39
CA PRO A 81 13.79 7.07 -3.12
C PRO A 81 13.67 7.86 -4.44
N PRO A 82 14.74 8.54 -4.89
CA PRO A 82 14.72 9.26 -6.16
C PRO A 82 14.50 8.33 -7.36
N LYS A 83 14.89 7.05 -7.23
CA LYS A 83 14.63 5.99 -8.19
C LYS A 83 14.28 4.70 -7.44
N PRO A 84 12.99 4.33 -7.38
CA PRO A 84 12.57 3.08 -6.75
C PRO A 84 13.22 1.85 -7.36
N HIS A 85 13.46 0.84 -6.53
CA HIS A 85 13.89 -0.48 -6.99
C HIS A 85 12.86 -1.08 -7.93
N GLN A 86 13.34 -1.77 -8.96
CA GLN A 86 12.49 -2.39 -9.96
C GLN A 86 12.55 -3.90 -9.82
N TRP A 87 11.52 -4.49 -9.24
CA TRP A 87 11.38 -5.93 -9.05
C TRP A 87 10.90 -6.62 -10.33
N ALA A 88 11.21 -7.90 -10.47
CA ALA A 88 10.59 -8.77 -11.48
C ALA A 88 9.63 -9.75 -10.80
N ILE A 89 8.42 -9.86 -11.37
CA ILE A 89 7.39 -10.79 -10.93
C ILE A 89 7.15 -11.78 -12.06
N LYS A 90 7.27 -13.08 -11.78
CA LYS A 90 7.07 -14.17 -12.74
C LYS A 90 6.08 -15.19 -12.19
N ARG A 91 5.31 -15.83 -13.07
CA ARG A 91 4.47 -16.96 -12.68
C ARG A 91 5.31 -18.22 -12.47
N HIS A 92 5.11 -18.85 -11.32
CA HIS A 92 5.65 -20.15 -10.98
C HIS A 92 4.72 -21.23 -11.55
N SER A 93 5.15 -21.91 -12.61
CA SER A 93 4.41 -22.95 -13.34
C SER A 93 3.08 -22.50 -14.00
N SER A 94 2.29 -23.47 -14.50
CA SER A 94 0.96 -23.27 -15.09
C SER A 94 -0.12 -22.95 -14.06
N ASP A 95 0.13 -23.18 -12.77
CA ASP A 95 -0.81 -22.78 -11.73
C ASP A 95 -1.01 -21.27 -11.73
N ALA A 96 -2.27 -20.86 -11.72
CA ALA A 96 -2.66 -19.48 -12.07
C ALA A 96 -2.33 -18.45 -10.99
N GLN A 97 -1.83 -18.87 -9.83
CA GLN A 97 -1.82 -18.03 -8.64
C GLN A 97 -0.49 -18.02 -7.86
N ALA A 98 0.53 -18.75 -8.29
CA ALA A 98 1.84 -18.74 -7.63
C ALA A 98 2.83 -17.88 -8.43
N TYR A 99 3.53 -17.00 -7.73
CA TYR A 99 4.47 -16.06 -8.30
C TYR A 99 5.80 -16.09 -7.55
N ILE A 100 6.88 -15.81 -8.27
CA ILE A 100 8.19 -15.51 -7.68
C ILE A 100 8.48 -14.02 -7.86
N ILE A 101 9.10 -13.42 -6.85
CA ILE A 101 9.52 -12.02 -6.83
C ILE A 101 11.04 -12.03 -6.65
N TYR A 102 11.75 -11.34 -7.53
CA TYR A 102 13.22 -11.32 -7.50
C TYR A 102 13.76 -10.01 -8.08
N SER A 103 15.01 -9.71 -7.76
CA SER A 103 15.66 -8.51 -8.29
C SER A 103 16.31 -8.78 -9.65
N PRO A 104 16.02 -8.00 -10.72
CA PRO A 104 16.71 -8.14 -11.99
C PRO A 104 18.22 -7.86 -11.94
N SER A 105 18.69 -7.05 -10.98
CA SER A 105 20.14 -6.81 -10.79
C SER A 105 20.85 -7.97 -10.10
N GLN A 106 20.10 -8.78 -9.33
CA GLN A 106 20.58 -9.97 -8.64
C GLN A 106 19.61 -11.13 -8.89
N PRO A 107 19.59 -11.71 -10.11
CA PRO A 107 18.53 -12.60 -10.57
C PRO A 107 18.45 -13.95 -9.82
N GLN A 108 19.45 -14.25 -9.00
CA GLN A 108 19.51 -15.40 -8.12
C GLN A 108 18.85 -15.18 -6.76
N LEU A 109 18.52 -13.93 -6.38
CA LEU A 109 17.93 -13.61 -5.08
C LEU A 109 16.42 -13.37 -5.20
N PHE A 110 15.67 -14.25 -4.56
CA PHE A 110 14.21 -14.29 -4.54
C PHE A 110 13.68 -13.94 -3.17
N TRP A 111 12.50 -13.33 -3.11
CA TRP A 111 11.79 -13.17 -1.85
C TRP A 111 11.39 -14.53 -1.30
N SER A 112 11.72 -14.77 -0.04
CA SER A 112 11.39 -15.96 0.69
C SER A 112 10.95 -15.64 2.10
N LEU A 113 10.08 -16.48 2.63
CA LEU A 113 9.66 -16.44 4.02
C LEU A 113 9.98 -17.79 4.68
N PRO A 114 11.19 -17.99 5.20
CA PRO A 114 11.61 -19.30 5.73
C PRO A 114 10.80 -19.76 6.95
N HIS A 115 10.23 -18.80 7.69
CA HIS A 115 9.44 -19.03 8.89
C HIS A 115 8.05 -18.38 8.75
N GLY A 116 6.99 -19.14 9.02
CA GLY A 116 5.60 -18.66 8.92
C GLY A 116 4.98 -18.15 10.23
N SER A 117 5.78 -17.97 11.29
CA SER A 117 5.32 -17.42 12.56
C SER A 117 5.01 -15.93 12.42
N GLU A 118 4.05 -15.40 13.20
CA GLU A 118 3.77 -13.96 13.26
C GLU A 118 5.05 -13.15 13.53
N GLY A 119 5.23 -12.02 12.85
CA GLY A 119 6.44 -11.20 12.93
C GLY A 119 7.69 -11.79 12.28
N ALA A 120 7.62 -12.94 11.60
CA ALA A 120 8.76 -13.47 10.85
C ALA A 120 9.16 -12.53 9.71
N ILE A 121 10.46 -12.29 9.56
CA ILE A 121 11.01 -11.32 8.63
C ILE A 121 11.11 -11.91 7.22
N LEU A 122 10.80 -11.09 6.22
CA LEU A 122 10.98 -11.41 4.82
C LEU A 122 12.48 -11.40 4.45
N GLN A 123 12.96 -12.50 3.88
CA GLN A 123 14.37 -12.68 3.54
C GLN A 123 14.56 -12.95 2.04
N LEU A 124 15.82 -12.83 1.61
CA LEU A 124 16.28 -13.24 0.31
C LEU A 124 16.70 -14.71 0.35
N SER A 125 16.45 -15.42 -0.73
CA SER A 125 16.82 -16.82 -0.88
C SER A 125 17.22 -17.11 -2.33
N THR A 126 18.15 -18.03 -2.49
CA THR A 126 18.56 -18.61 -3.78
C THR A 126 17.66 -19.78 -4.21
N ASP A 127 16.85 -20.32 -3.30
CA ASP A 127 15.90 -21.39 -3.58
C ASP A 127 14.54 -20.84 -3.99
N HIS A 128 14.30 -20.77 -5.30
CA HIS A 128 13.08 -20.20 -5.90
C HIS A 128 11.94 -21.20 -6.13
N ASP A 129 12.20 -22.51 -6.00
CA ASP A 129 11.20 -23.55 -6.21
C ASP A 129 10.58 -24.03 -4.89
N SER A 130 11.15 -23.63 -3.76
CA SER A 130 10.57 -23.87 -2.44
C SER A 130 9.28 -23.09 -2.21
N LYS A 131 8.33 -23.71 -1.49
CA LYS A 131 7.06 -23.06 -1.11
C LYS A 131 7.24 -21.72 -0.35
N PRO A 132 8.24 -21.56 0.54
CA PRO A 132 8.59 -20.27 1.16
C PRO A 132 8.87 -19.13 0.17
N SER A 133 9.32 -19.43 -1.05
CA SER A 133 9.65 -18.43 -2.06
C SER A 133 8.51 -18.12 -3.03
N LEU A 134 7.33 -18.72 -2.81
CA LEU A 134 6.16 -18.55 -3.66
C LEU A 134 5.15 -17.61 -3.01
N TRP A 135 4.60 -16.72 -3.84
CA TRP A 135 3.73 -15.63 -3.43
C TRP A 135 2.42 -15.62 -4.21
N LYS A 136 1.36 -15.16 -3.56
CA LYS A 136 0.02 -14.91 -4.10
C LYS A 136 -0.29 -13.43 -3.96
N PHE A 137 -0.94 -12.87 -4.98
CA PHE A 137 -1.47 -11.51 -4.96
C PHE A 137 -2.99 -11.57 -4.85
N LYS A 138 -3.53 -11.11 -3.72
CA LYS A 138 -4.98 -10.97 -3.53
C LYS A 138 -5.36 -9.51 -3.77
N ARG A 139 -6.18 -9.23 -4.78
CA ARG A 139 -6.60 -7.87 -5.10
C ARG A 139 -7.44 -7.31 -3.95
N MET A 140 -7.08 -6.11 -3.51
CA MET A 140 -7.83 -5.37 -2.51
C MET A 140 -8.77 -4.42 -3.24
N GLU A 141 -10.05 -4.46 -2.90
CA GLU A 141 -11.01 -3.48 -3.41
C GLU A 141 -10.69 -2.13 -2.75
N SER A 142 -10.31 -1.15 -3.56
CA SER A 142 -10.38 0.24 -3.15
C SER A 142 -11.85 0.55 -2.89
N GLN A 143 -12.22 0.80 -1.64
CA GLN A 143 -13.50 1.42 -1.32
C GLN A 143 -13.52 2.79 -2.01
N THR A 144 -14.05 2.84 -3.23
CA THR A 144 -14.51 4.09 -3.83
C THR A 144 -15.68 4.56 -2.98
N ALA A 145 -15.54 5.72 -2.37
CA ALA A 145 -16.65 6.47 -1.78
C ALA A 145 -17.63 6.85 -2.90
N ASP A 146 -18.54 5.93 -3.22
CA ASP A 146 -19.73 6.19 -4.01
C ASP A 146 -20.88 6.43 -3.03
N ASP A 147 -20.88 7.62 -2.43
CA ASP A 147 -21.99 8.24 -1.71
C ASP A 147 -21.70 9.75 -1.83
N GLU A 148 -22.39 10.56 -2.62
CA GLU A 148 -23.82 10.76 -2.66
C GLU A 148 -24.14 11.57 -3.95
N THR A 149 -24.65 10.95 -5.02
CA THR A 149 -25.44 11.67 -6.04
C THR A 149 -26.85 11.12 -6.00
N VAL A 150 -27.56 11.44 -4.92
CA VAL A 150 -29.01 11.23 -4.85
C VAL A 150 -29.66 12.12 -5.91
N ARG A 151 -29.98 11.49 -7.03
CA ARG A 151 -30.95 11.97 -8.01
C ARG A 151 -32.30 12.11 -7.31
N ILE A 152 -32.66 13.32 -6.89
CA ILE A 152 -34.09 13.65 -6.73
C ILE A 152 -34.55 14.36 -8.00
N ALA A 153 -34.99 13.55 -8.96
CA ALA A 153 -35.95 13.99 -9.96
C ALA A 153 -37.27 13.28 -9.68
N SER A 154 -38.22 13.99 -9.04
CA SER A 154 -39.66 13.87 -9.33
C SER A 154 -40.46 14.88 -8.51
N ASN A 155 -40.84 15.95 -9.20
CA ASN A 155 -42.12 16.65 -9.20
C ASN A 155 -43.12 16.49 -8.04
N HIS A 156 -43.52 17.67 -7.55
CA HIS A 156 -44.88 18.09 -7.17
C HIS A 156 -45.41 17.67 -5.80
N PHE A 157 -45.38 18.62 -4.86
CA PHE A 157 -46.57 18.97 -4.08
C PHE A 157 -46.56 20.48 -3.77
N VAL A 158 -47.72 21.12 -3.88
CA VAL A 158 -47.94 22.57 -3.88
C VAL A 158 -48.66 22.99 -2.59
N TYR A 159 -48.41 24.25 -2.19
CA TYR A 159 -49.19 25.17 -1.32
C TYR A 159 -48.85 25.22 0.19
N PRO A 160 -49.17 26.34 0.89
CA PRO A 160 -48.97 27.74 0.54
C PRO A 160 -48.35 28.58 1.70
N THR A 161 -47.98 29.80 1.33
CA THR A 161 -47.50 30.95 2.12
C THR A 161 -48.16 31.19 3.48
N LEU A 162 -47.35 31.46 4.51
CA LEU A 162 -47.71 32.35 5.62
C LEU A 162 -46.56 33.30 5.94
N THR A 163 -46.94 34.55 6.17
CA THR A 163 -46.13 35.77 6.19
C THR A 163 -46.04 36.31 7.63
N ILE A 164 -44.97 37.09 7.91
CA ILE A 164 -44.84 38.17 8.95
C ILE A 164 -44.36 37.71 10.35
N PRO A 165 -43.61 38.51 11.19
CA PRO A 165 -42.96 39.82 11.00
C PRO A 165 -41.45 39.90 11.33
N ILE A 166 -40.90 41.05 10.95
CA ILE A 166 -39.64 41.67 11.38
C ILE A 166 -39.67 42.00 12.89
N PHE A 167 -38.58 41.72 13.62
CA PHE A 167 -38.24 42.44 14.84
C PHE A 167 -36.76 42.87 14.80
N SER A 168 -36.56 44.18 14.91
CA SER A 168 -35.27 44.83 15.09
C SER A 168 -34.83 44.72 16.55
N SER A 169 -33.54 44.48 16.83
CA SER A 169 -32.67 45.41 17.59
C SER A 169 -31.34 44.78 18.03
N LEU A 170 -30.27 45.49 17.67
CA LEU A 170 -28.99 45.73 18.36
C LEU A 170 -28.63 44.90 19.61
N THR A 171 -27.40 44.37 19.62
CA THR A 171 -26.45 44.66 20.70
C THR A 171 -25.00 44.45 20.26
N ARG A 172 -24.15 45.22 20.94
CA ARG A 172 -22.75 45.60 20.72
C ARG A 172 -21.88 44.83 21.71
N SER A 173 -20.69 44.33 21.34
CA SER A 173 -19.52 44.13 22.24
C SER A 173 -18.36 43.48 21.45
N ASN A 174 -17.34 44.23 21.03
CA ASN A 174 -16.03 44.43 21.68
C ASN A 174 -15.07 43.22 21.68
N GLY A 175 -13.91 43.41 21.02
CA GLY A 175 -12.62 43.14 21.65
C GLY A 175 -11.94 41.80 21.35
N PHE A 176 -11.18 41.76 20.26
CA PHE A 176 -10.05 40.81 20.11
C PHE A 176 -8.73 41.57 20.34
N PRO A 177 -7.90 41.19 21.33
CA PRO A 177 -6.48 41.49 21.30
C PRO A 177 -5.69 40.30 20.71
N PRO A 178 -4.62 40.55 19.93
CA PRO A 178 -3.69 39.51 19.50
C PRO A 178 -2.69 39.14 20.63
N PRO A 179 -2.15 37.90 20.62
CA PRO A 179 -1.24 37.42 21.66
C PRO A 179 0.16 38.05 21.57
N GLN A 180 0.72 38.39 22.73
CA GLN A 180 2.07 38.92 22.89
C GLN A 180 3.14 37.83 22.81
N SER A 181 4.22 38.16 22.08
CA SER A 181 5.48 37.45 21.99
C SER A 181 6.27 37.53 23.31
N CYS A 182 6.68 36.38 23.85
CA CYS A 182 7.64 36.31 24.95
C CYS A 182 9.06 36.32 24.39
N VAL A 183 9.72 37.46 24.54
CA VAL A 183 11.17 37.63 24.49
C VAL A 183 11.75 37.21 25.84
N GLN A 184 12.64 36.21 25.87
CA GLN A 184 13.61 36.07 26.95
C GLN A 184 14.95 36.63 26.48
N ARG A 185 15.42 37.64 27.23
CA ARG A 185 16.76 38.22 27.14
C ARG A 185 17.79 37.29 27.77
N ASN A 186 19.01 37.42 27.24
CA ASN A 186 20.33 37.02 27.72
C ASN A 186 20.48 36.77 29.23
#